data_AF-W4LZT6-F1
#
_entry.id   AF-W4LZT6-F1
#
_cell.length_a   1.000
_cell.length_b   1.000
_cell.length_c   1.000
_cell.angle_alpha   90.00
_cell.angle_beta   90.00
_cell.angle_gamma   90.00
#
_symmetry.space_group_name_H-M   'P 1'
#
loop_
_entity.id
_entity.type
_entity.pdbx_description
1 polymer ?
#
loop_
_entity_poly.entity_id
_entity_poly.type
_entity_poly.pdbx_seq_one_letter_code
_entity_poly.pdbx_strand_id
1 'polypeptide(L)'
;MGAQEGFLQYYLLMFRKWLWLILSVVCVMVTVTLIDTVRTRPVYQATARLLIEREHPHIIPFDEAIGRSPVVDPMVSYSSYYQTQYKLLQSRSLAQRVIQSLQLEDHPEFSSAPTAPGIFAQIKQWPRTAIAQLVNALRPATRPAGTESAPSTPHSSHAALADQFLARLQVTPIPDTRLVDISFTAHDPALAAQVANAFARIHIDQNLETRFAASQEAVDWLNLRVQDIRTGA
;
A
#
# COMPACT_ATOMS: atom_id res chain seq x y z
N MET A 1 21.69 -64.00 2.04
CA MET A 1 21.68 -62.72 1.30
C MET A 1 20.87 -62.80 -0.01
N GLY A 2 19.81 -63.62 -0.11
CA GLY A 2 19.01 -63.76 -1.36
C GLY A 2 17.58 -63.22 -1.29
N ALA A 3 17.11 -62.79 -0.11
CA ALA A 3 15.74 -62.32 0.06
C ALA A 3 15.53 -60.87 -0.40
N GLN A 4 16.57 -60.02 -0.44
CA GLN A 4 16.46 -58.61 -0.82
C GLN A 4 16.39 -58.40 -2.35
N GLU A 5 16.97 -59.30 -3.14
CA GLU A 5 16.99 -59.17 -4.61
C GLU A 5 15.61 -59.41 -5.25
N GLY A 6 14.80 -60.30 -4.66
CA GLY A 6 13.43 -60.56 -5.13
C GLY A 6 12.46 -59.41 -4.85
N PHE A 7 12.64 -58.66 -3.76
CA PHE A 7 11.80 -57.51 -3.46
C PHE A 7 11.98 -56.39 -4.49
N LEU A 8 13.22 -56.08 -4.89
CA LEU A 8 13.50 -55.02 -5.88
C LEU A 8 12.90 -55.32 -7.26
N GLN A 9 12.94 -56.58 -7.69
CA GLN A 9 12.35 -57.01 -8.98
C GLN A 9 10.82 -56.98 -8.95
N TYR A 10 10.20 -57.34 -7.82
CA TYR A 10 8.74 -57.26 -7.65
C TYR A 10 8.23 -55.80 -7.67
N TYR A 11 8.94 -54.89 -7.01
CA TYR A 11 8.64 -53.45 -7.09
C TYR A 11 8.81 -52.92 -8.52
N LEU A 12 9.85 -53.31 -9.26
CA LEU A 12 10.06 -52.89 -10.65
C LEU A 12 8.92 -53.33 -11.60
N LEU A 13 8.38 -54.53 -11.43
CA LEU A 13 7.27 -55.04 -12.24
C LEU A 13 5.93 -54.39 -11.86
N MET A 14 5.67 -54.16 -10.57
CA MET A 14 4.47 -53.46 -10.10
C MET A 14 4.49 -51.98 -10.50
N PHE A 15 5.67 -51.35 -10.44
CA PHE A 15 5.88 -49.96 -10.88
C PHE A 15 5.51 -49.77 -12.35
N ARG A 16 5.85 -50.69 -13.26
CA ARG A 16 5.58 -50.50 -14.70
C ARG A 16 4.08 -50.48 -15.04
N LYS A 17 3.24 -51.17 -14.25
CA LYS A 17 1.78 -51.14 -14.39
C LYS A 17 1.16 -49.88 -13.79
N TRP A 18 1.66 -49.43 -12.64
CA TRP A 18 1.16 -48.24 -11.95
C TRP A 18 1.77 -46.94 -12.49
N LEU A 19 2.86 -47.02 -13.27
CA LEU A 19 3.54 -45.89 -13.89
C LEU A 19 2.58 -45.05 -14.74
N TRP A 20 1.67 -45.70 -15.47
CA TRP A 20 0.67 -45.01 -16.30
C TRP A 20 -0.36 -44.25 -15.46
N LEU A 21 -0.78 -44.80 -14.32
CA LEU A 21 -1.64 -44.09 -13.36
C LEU A 21 -0.91 -42.91 -12.71
N ILE A 22 0.33 -43.12 -12.25
CA ILE A 22 1.17 -42.06 -11.65
C ILE A 22 1.42 -40.96 -12.67
N LEU A 23 1.79 -41.31 -13.90
CA LEU A 23 2.02 -40.37 -15.00
C LEU A 23 0.75 -39.59 -15.34
N SER A 24 -0.42 -40.23 -15.35
CA SER A 24 -1.70 -39.55 -15.56
C SER A 24 -2.01 -38.55 -14.45
N VAL A 25 -1.83 -38.92 -13.18
CA VAL A 25 -2.07 -38.02 -12.04
C VAL A 25 -1.11 -36.84 -12.06
N VAL A 26 0.18 -37.09 -12.31
CA VAL A 26 1.19 -36.04 -12.45
C VAL A 26 0.87 -35.12 -13.63
N CYS A 27 0.47 -35.69 -14.78
CA CYS A 27 0.05 -34.91 -15.94
C CYS A 27 -1.11 -33.98 -15.59
N VAL A 28 -2.19 -34.49 -14.98
CA VAL A 28 -3.33 -33.68 -14.55
C VAL A 28 -2.91 -32.58 -13.58
N MET A 29 -2.06 -32.89 -12.60
CA MET A 29 -1.58 -31.90 -11.63
C MET A 29 -0.75 -30.80 -12.29
N VAL A 30 0.13 -31.15 -13.23
CA VAL A 30 0.88 -30.19 -14.04
C VAL A 30 -0.04 -29.36 -14.91
N THR A 31 -1.06 -29.97 -15.52
CA THR A 31 -2.01 -29.24 -16.39
C THR A 31 -2.83 -28.23 -15.58
N VAL A 32 -3.36 -28.62 -14.41
CA VAL A 32 -4.10 -27.72 -13.53
C VAL A 32 -3.23 -26.57 -13.03
N THR A 33 -2.00 -26.89 -12.59
CA THR A 33 -1.05 -25.88 -12.11
C THR A 33 -0.66 -24.92 -13.23
N LEU A 34 -0.46 -25.41 -14.45
CA LEU A 34 -0.13 -24.60 -15.61
C LEU A 34 -1.28 -23.66 -15.98
N ILE A 35 -2.52 -24.14 -15.96
CA ILE A 35 -3.71 -23.33 -16.22
C ILE A 35 -3.83 -22.20 -15.17
N ASP A 36 -3.57 -22.49 -13.90
CA ASP A 36 -3.62 -21.50 -12.82
C ASP A 36 -2.49 -20.47 -12.93
N THR A 37 -1.26 -20.94 -13.17
CA THR A 37 -0.07 -20.09 -13.40
C THR A 37 -0.28 -19.14 -14.57
N VAL A 38 -0.78 -19.61 -15.71
CA VAL A 38 -0.96 -18.78 -16.91
C VAL A 38 -2.11 -17.77 -16.74
N ARG A 39 -3.09 -18.06 -15.88
CA ARG A 39 -4.21 -17.14 -15.59
C ARG A 39 -3.91 -16.11 -14.49
N THR A 40 -2.82 -16.27 -13.75
CA THR A 40 -2.43 -15.30 -12.71
C THR A 40 -2.06 -13.98 -13.37
N ARG A 41 -2.75 -12.88 -13.01
CA ARG A 41 -2.46 -11.56 -13.58
C ARG A 41 -1.07 -11.09 -13.13
N PRO A 42 -0.17 -10.67 -14.05
CA PRO A 42 1.13 -10.13 -13.68
C PRO A 42 0.96 -8.82 -12.89
N VAL A 43 1.88 -8.57 -11.95
CA VAL A 43 1.94 -7.32 -11.17
C VAL A 43 3.15 -6.53 -11.63
N TYR A 44 2.92 -5.30 -12.07
CA TYR A 44 3.93 -4.35 -12.51
C TYR A 44 4.16 -3.30 -11.42
N GLN A 45 5.39 -2.80 -11.33
CA GLN A 45 5.78 -1.75 -10.40
C GLN A 45 6.41 -0.60 -11.18
N ALA A 46 5.97 0.63 -10.89
CA ALA A 46 6.59 1.84 -11.39
C ALA A 46 7.13 2.66 -10.23
N THR A 47 8.27 3.34 -10.44
CA THR A 47 8.95 4.13 -9.40
C THR A 47 9.23 5.54 -9.91
N ALA A 48 8.79 6.54 -9.15
CA ALA A 48 9.16 7.94 -9.33
C ALA A 48 10.10 8.37 -8.20
N ARG A 49 11.18 9.07 -8.54
CA ARG A 49 12.18 9.54 -7.58
C ARG A 49 12.03 11.04 -7.34
N LEU A 50 11.84 11.43 -6.10
CA LEU A 50 11.64 12.82 -5.68
C LEU A 50 12.79 13.29 -4.78
N LEU A 51 13.33 14.48 -5.05
CA LEU A 51 14.28 15.18 -4.19
C LEU A 51 13.53 16.08 -3.21
N ILE A 52 13.78 15.94 -1.91
CA ILE A 52 13.22 16.79 -0.86
C ILE A 52 14.30 17.75 -0.37
N GLU A 53 14.21 19.00 -0.79
CA GLU A 53 15.08 20.06 -0.30
C GLU A 53 14.54 20.63 1.01
N ARG A 54 15.37 20.66 2.06
CA ARG A 54 15.05 21.37 3.30
C ARG A 54 15.47 22.82 3.14
N GLU A 55 14.50 23.73 3.16
CA GLU A 55 14.76 25.16 3.20
C GLU A 55 15.09 25.55 4.64
N HIS A 56 16.33 25.98 4.88
CA HIS A 56 16.72 26.48 6.19
C HIS A 56 16.09 27.87 6.37
N PRO A 57 15.19 28.08 7.35
CA PRO A 57 14.82 29.44 7.70
C PRO A 57 16.10 30.11 8.18
N HIS A 58 16.60 31.07 7.40
CA HIS A 58 17.73 31.89 7.78
C HIS A 58 17.24 32.85 8.87
N ILE A 59 17.08 32.32 10.08
CA ILE A 59 16.89 33.14 11.27
C ILE A 59 18.18 33.92 11.44
N ILE A 60 18.14 35.20 11.10
CA ILE A 60 19.21 36.16 11.40
C ILE A 60 19.48 36.00 12.91
N PRO A 61 20.69 35.59 13.31
CA PRO A 61 20.92 35.16 14.68
C PRO A 61 21.02 36.39 15.57
N PHE A 62 19.88 36.87 16.06
CA PHE A 62 19.85 37.81 17.17
C PHE A 62 20.42 37.17 18.46
N ASP A 63 20.49 35.83 18.52
CA ASP A 63 21.06 35.06 19.64
C ASP A 63 22.59 34.87 19.56
N GLU A 64 23.22 35.04 18.39
CA GLU A 64 24.69 34.99 18.27
C GLU A 64 25.35 36.21 18.94
N ALA A 65 24.61 37.31 19.06
CA ALA A 65 25.01 38.47 19.86
C ALA A 65 25.05 38.20 21.39
N ILE A 66 24.50 37.07 21.86
CA ILE A 66 24.40 36.71 23.29
C ILE A 66 25.29 35.49 23.63
N GLY A 67 26.08 34.98 22.67
CA GLY A 67 27.05 33.90 22.92
C GLY A 67 26.44 32.55 23.32
N ARG A 68 25.12 32.40 23.19
CA ARG A 68 24.39 31.14 23.44
C ARG A 68 24.19 30.45 22.11
N SER A 69 25.23 29.81 21.58
CA SER A 69 25.05 28.87 20.47
C SER A 69 24.26 27.68 21.02
N PRO A 70 22.99 27.45 20.62
CA PRO A 70 22.36 26.21 20.96
C PRO A 70 23.10 25.15 20.16
N VAL A 71 23.87 24.30 20.84
CA VAL A 71 24.46 23.07 20.28
C VAL A 71 23.30 22.13 19.96
N VAL A 72 22.52 22.46 18.94
CA VAL A 72 21.59 21.56 18.30
C VAL A 72 22.46 20.75 17.35
N ASP A 73 22.83 19.54 17.78
CA ASP A 73 23.59 18.60 16.99
C ASP A 73 22.96 18.50 15.58
N PRO A 74 23.62 19.02 14.52
CA PRO A 74 23.02 19.12 13.20
C PRO A 74 22.52 17.75 12.72
N MET A 75 23.25 16.69 13.07
CA MET A 75 22.96 15.29 12.72
C MET A 75 21.58 14.82 13.24
N VAL A 76 21.22 15.20 14.47
CA VAL A 76 19.94 14.79 15.11
C VAL A 76 18.76 15.52 14.47
N SER A 77 18.94 16.76 14.02
CA SER A 77 17.91 17.52 13.31
C SER A 77 17.67 17.02 11.89
N TYR A 78 18.68 16.46 11.20
CA TYR A 78 18.52 15.93 9.85
C TYR A 78 17.59 14.72 9.82
N SER A 79 17.83 13.70 10.65
CA SER A 79 17.06 12.44 10.58
C SER A 79 15.59 12.62 10.96
N SER A 80 15.28 13.45 11.97
CA SER A 80 13.91 13.66 12.46
C SER A 80 13.04 14.47 11.49
N TYR A 81 13.61 15.48 10.81
CA TYR A 81 12.88 16.29 9.83
C TYR A 81 12.38 15.44 8.66
N TYR A 82 13.27 14.63 8.08
CA TYR A 82 12.94 13.80 6.93
C TYR A 82 11.95 12.68 7.28
N GLN A 83 12.06 12.07 8.46
CA GLN A 83 11.06 11.09 8.93
C GLN A 83 9.64 11.65 8.96
N THR A 84 9.47 12.91 9.37
CA THR A 84 8.16 13.56 9.39
C THR A 84 7.66 13.81 7.97
N GLN A 85 8.53 14.32 7.08
CA GLN A 85 8.19 14.54 5.67
C GLN A 85 7.79 13.24 4.95
N TYR A 86 8.46 12.13 5.25
CA TYR A 86 8.12 10.82 4.69
C TYR A 86 6.74 10.33 5.15
N LYS A 87 6.37 10.58 6.41
CA LYS A 87 5.03 10.26 6.91
C LYS A 87 3.95 11.17 6.31
N LEU A 88 4.26 12.43 6.07
CA LEU A 88 3.36 13.36 5.37
C LEU A 88 3.14 12.95 3.91
N LEU A 89 4.18 12.44 3.24
CA LEU A 89 4.04 11.82 1.91
C LEU A 89 3.09 10.62 1.94
N GLN A 90 3.16 9.77 2.96
CA GLN A 90 2.26 8.62 3.13
C GLN A 90 0.87 8.99 3.67
N SER A 91 0.52 10.28 3.72
CA SER A 91 -0.77 10.71 4.27
C SER A 91 -1.94 10.31 3.38
N ARG A 92 -3.06 9.95 4.03
CA ARG A 92 -4.30 9.55 3.36
C ARG A 92 -4.91 10.67 2.50
N SER A 93 -4.72 11.92 2.89
CA SER A 93 -5.23 13.08 2.14
C SER A 93 -4.57 13.22 0.77
N LEU A 94 -3.26 12.97 0.69
CA LEU A 94 -2.52 13.02 -0.58
C LEU A 94 -2.94 11.84 -1.48
N ALA A 95 -3.03 10.63 -0.92
CA ALA A 95 -3.54 9.46 -1.63
C ALA A 95 -4.96 9.70 -2.21
N GLN A 96 -5.85 10.28 -1.42
CA GLN A 96 -7.20 10.62 -1.86
C GLN A 96 -7.21 11.63 -3.01
N ARG A 97 -6.34 12.64 -2.96
CA ARG A 97 -6.20 13.62 -4.04
C ARG A 97 -5.73 12.98 -5.34
N VAL A 98 -4.80 12.02 -5.25
CA VAL A 98 -4.32 11.24 -6.41
C VAL A 98 -5.44 10.39 -6.98
N ILE A 99 -6.18 9.65 -6.14
CA ILE A 99 -7.34 8.83 -6.54
C ILE A 99 -8.36 9.67 -7.32
N GLN A 100 -8.69 10.86 -6.81
CA GLN A 100 -9.62 11.79 -7.45
C GLN A 100 -9.07 12.35 -8.76
N SER A 101 -7.80 12.78 -8.78
CA SER A 101 -7.16 13.39 -9.96
C SER A 101 -7.09 12.47 -11.18
N LEU A 102 -6.91 11.17 -10.93
CA LEU A 102 -6.78 10.15 -11.96
C LEU A 102 -8.06 9.32 -12.12
N GLN A 103 -9.14 9.67 -11.41
CA GLN A 103 -10.43 8.98 -11.44
C GLN A 103 -10.27 7.45 -11.27
N LEU A 104 -9.44 7.03 -10.30
CA LEU A 104 -9.13 5.61 -10.09
C LEU A 104 -10.39 4.81 -9.70
N GLU A 105 -11.44 5.47 -9.23
CA GLU A 105 -12.71 4.86 -8.85
C GLU A 105 -13.42 4.19 -10.04
N ASP A 106 -13.25 4.72 -11.25
CA ASP A 106 -13.85 4.18 -12.47
C ASP A 106 -12.99 3.08 -13.12
N HIS A 107 -11.71 2.96 -12.70
CA HIS A 107 -10.79 2.00 -13.30
C HIS A 107 -11.15 0.55 -12.91
N PRO A 108 -11.13 -0.41 -13.86
CA PRO A 108 -11.51 -1.80 -13.61
C PRO A 108 -10.66 -2.51 -12.55
N GLU A 109 -9.45 -2.00 -12.26
CA GLU A 109 -8.56 -2.52 -11.20
C GLU A 109 -8.96 -2.14 -9.77
N PHE A 110 -9.77 -1.10 -9.60
CA PHE A 110 -10.22 -0.59 -8.30
C PHE A 110 -11.74 -0.69 -8.12
N SER A 111 -12.52 -0.66 -9.22
CA SER A 111 -13.97 -0.92 -9.19
C SER A 111 -14.33 -2.41 -9.07
N SER A 112 -13.43 -3.31 -9.48
CA SER A 112 -13.61 -4.74 -9.26
C SER A 112 -13.15 -5.12 -7.85
N ALA A 113 -14.12 -5.33 -6.97
CA ALA A 113 -13.94 -5.92 -5.64
C ALA A 113 -13.05 -7.19 -5.67
N PRO A 114 -12.45 -7.57 -4.53
CA PRO A 114 -11.30 -8.46 -4.43
C PRO A 114 -11.39 -9.67 -5.34
N THR A 115 -10.42 -9.77 -6.27
CA THR A 115 -10.17 -10.95 -7.10
C THR A 115 -10.35 -12.20 -6.26
N ALA A 116 -11.32 -13.03 -6.67
CA ALA A 116 -11.78 -14.20 -5.96
C ALA A 116 -10.60 -15.02 -5.39
N PRO A 117 -10.71 -15.52 -4.15
CA PRO A 117 -9.66 -16.33 -3.55
C PRO A 117 -9.34 -17.48 -4.49
N GLY A 118 -8.05 -17.58 -4.88
CA GLY A 118 -7.57 -18.67 -5.72
C GLY A 118 -8.00 -20.01 -5.16
N ILE A 119 -8.20 -20.99 -6.03
CA ILE A 119 -8.73 -22.33 -5.72
C ILE A 119 -7.91 -23.00 -4.59
N PHE A 120 -6.64 -22.61 -4.43
CA PHE A 120 -5.75 -23.00 -3.33
C PHE A 120 -6.20 -22.56 -1.92
N ALA A 121 -6.88 -21.42 -1.79
CA ALA A 121 -7.44 -20.94 -0.52
C ALA A 121 -8.70 -21.74 -0.11
N GLN A 122 -9.41 -22.33 -1.08
CA GLN A 122 -10.59 -23.18 -0.84
C GLN A 122 -10.19 -24.60 -0.42
N ILE A 123 -9.06 -25.13 -0.90
CA ILE A 123 -8.56 -26.46 -0.52
C ILE A 123 -7.97 -26.47 0.91
N LYS A 124 -7.39 -25.36 1.38
CA LYS A 124 -6.84 -25.23 2.75
C LYS A 124 -7.92 -25.24 3.86
N GLN A 125 -9.21 -25.10 3.51
CA GLN A 125 -10.33 -25.08 4.46
C GLN A 125 -10.96 -26.46 4.72
N TRP A 126 -10.56 -27.51 3.99
CA TRP A 126 -11.28 -28.79 4.00
C TRP A 126 -11.14 -29.66 5.26
N PRO A 127 -10.07 -29.66 6.09
CA PRO A 127 -10.08 -30.52 7.27
C PRO A 127 -10.79 -29.93 8.50
N ARG A 128 -11.24 -28.66 8.49
CA ARG A 128 -11.82 -28.01 9.70
C ARG A 128 -13.35 -27.81 9.67
N THR A 129 -14.00 -27.95 8.52
CA THR A 129 -15.47 -27.72 8.42
C THR A 129 -16.31 -28.94 8.83
N ALA A 130 -15.75 -30.15 8.85
CA ALA A 130 -16.49 -31.35 9.26
C ALA A 130 -16.79 -31.40 10.78
N ILE A 131 -15.92 -30.85 11.64
CA ILE A 131 -16.09 -30.90 13.10
C ILE A 131 -17.01 -29.75 13.60
N ALA A 132 -16.97 -28.58 12.93
CA ALA A 132 -17.81 -27.44 13.29
C ALA A 132 -19.30 -27.67 12.98
N GLN A 133 -19.63 -28.45 11.94
CA GLN A 133 -21.02 -28.79 11.60
C GLN A 133 -21.67 -29.72 12.63
N LEU A 134 -20.89 -30.57 13.31
CA LEU A 134 -21.40 -31.44 14.37
C LEU A 134 -21.75 -30.64 15.65
N VAL A 135 -20.97 -29.59 15.96
CA VAL A 135 -21.17 -28.77 17.17
C VAL A 135 -22.29 -27.73 17.00
N ASN A 136 -22.51 -27.21 15.78
CA ASN A 136 -23.60 -26.25 15.51
C ASN A 136 -24.99 -26.91 15.38
N ALA A 137 -25.06 -28.23 15.20
CA ALA A 137 -26.31 -28.99 15.17
C ALA A 137 -26.93 -29.21 16.57
N LEU A 138 -26.20 -28.89 17.65
CA LEU A 138 -26.64 -29.08 19.04
C LEU A 138 -26.86 -27.77 19.81
N ARG A 139 -26.92 -26.61 19.12
CA ARG A 139 -27.25 -25.31 19.74
C ARG A 139 -28.72 -24.96 19.50
N PRO A 140 -29.57 -24.89 20.55
CA PRO A 140 -30.94 -24.45 20.40
C PRO A 140 -30.97 -22.98 19.95
N ALA A 141 -31.93 -22.68 19.08
CA ALA A 141 -32.08 -21.40 18.41
C ALA A 141 -32.44 -20.27 19.39
N THR A 142 -31.43 -19.53 19.85
CA THR A 142 -31.61 -18.15 20.33
C THR A 142 -31.00 -17.23 19.28
N ARG A 143 -31.84 -16.82 18.33
CA ARG A 143 -31.54 -15.78 17.34
C ARG A 143 -32.03 -14.45 17.90
N PRO A 144 -31.18 -13.54 18.40
CA PRO A 144 -31.58 -12.15 18.47
C PRO A 144 -31.61 -11.64 17.03
N ALA A 145 -32.82 -11.37 16.55
CA ALA A 145 -33.04 -10.48 15.43
C ALA A 145 -32.52 -9.08 15.84
N GLY A 146 -31.48 -8.58 15.18
CA GLY A 146 -30.94 -7.26 15.49
C GLY A 146 -29.44 -7.14 15.25
N THR A 147 -29.02 -7.26 14.00
CA THR A 147 -27.84 -6.55 13.47
C THR A 147 -28.11 -6.46 11.96
N GLU A 148 -29.09 -5.65 11.58
CA GLU A 148 -28.80 -4.27 11.20
C GLU A 148 -27.74 -4.28 10.10
N SER A 149 -28.23 -4.55 8.89
CA SER A 149 -27.61 -4.14 7.65
C SER A 149 -27.23 -2.68 7.82
N ALA A 150 -25.96 -2.42 8.15
CA ALA A 150 -25.45 -1.08 8.21
C ALA A 150 -25.66 -0.46 6.81
N PRO A 151 -26.39 0.67 6.73
CA PRO A 151 -26.69 1.30 5.46
C PRO A 151 -25.38 1.68 4.78
N SER A 152 -25.30 1.40 3.47
CA SER A 152 -24.29 1.88 2.55
C SER A 152 -24.27 3.41 2.56
N THR A 153 -23.55 3.99 3.52
CA THR A 153 -23.11 5.38 3.43
C THR A 153 -22.03 5.43 2.34
N PRO A 154 -22.18 6.29 1.31
CA PRO A 154 -21.19 6.47 0.24
C PRO A 154 -19.76 6.79 0.73
N HIS A 155 -19.63 7.27 1.98
CA HIS A 155 -18.37 7.68 2.58
C HIS A 155 -17.44 6.51 2.96
N SER A 156 -17.97 5.30 3.12
CA SER A 156 -17.15 4.11 3.44
C SER A 156 -16.39 3.57 2.23
N SER A 157 -16.90 3.78 1.01
CA SER A 157 -16.28 3.32 -0.23
C SER A 157 -14.97 4.05 -0.52
N HIS A 158 -14.94 5.39 -0.41
CA HIS A 158 -13.70 6.16 -0.61
C HIS A 158 -12.63 5.84 0.44
N ALA A 159 -13.05 5.51 1.67
CA ALA A 159 -12.15 5.09 2.73
C ALA A 159 -11.46 3.76 2.40
N ALA A 160 -12.25 2.75 2.03
CA ALA A 160 -11.74 1.44 1.64
C ALA A 160 -10.84 1.51 0.40
N LEU A 161 -11.19 2.36 -0.59
CA LEU A 161 -10.36 2.60 -1.78
C LEU A 161 -9.02 3.25 -1.42
N ALA A 162 -9.02 4.24 -0.52
CA ALA A 162 -7.79 4.86 -0.05
C ALA A 162 -6.89 3.85 0.68
N ASP A 163 -7.47 2.97 1.51
CA ASP A 163 -6.71 1.95 2.23
C ASP A 163 -6.12 0.90 1.26
N GLN A 164 -6.89 0.47 0.26
CA GLN A 164 -6.41 -0.44 -0.80
C GLN A 164 -5.30 0.21 -1.65
N PHE A 165 -5.43 1.50 -1.95
CA PHE A 165 -4.42 2.26 -2.67
C PHE A 165 -3.13 2.39 -1.85
N LEU A 166 -3.24 2.77 -0.57
CA LEU A 166 -2.09 2.88 0.34
C LEU A 166 -1.38 1.55 0.54
N ALA A 167 -2.10 0.42 0.54
CA ALA A 167 -1.49 -0.91 0.63
C ALA A 167 -0.61 -1.26 -0.59
N ARG A 168 -0.87 -0.66 -1.76
CA ARG A 168 -0.10 -0.85 -3.01
C ARG A 168 0.98 0.20 -3.23
N LEU A 169 0.94 1.30 -2.48
CA LEU A 169 1.90 2.40 -2.52
C LEU A 169 3.04 2.13 -1.53
N GLN A 170 4.27 2.18 -2.02
CA GLN A 170 5.46 2.07 -1.20
C GLN A 170 6.30 3.34 -1.34
N VAL A 171 6.53 4.02 -0.22
CA VAL A 171 7.41 5.19 -0.17
C VAL A 171 8.64 4.81 0.63
N THR A 172 9.76 4.64 -0.07
CA THR A 172 11.04 4.19 0.50
C THR A 172 12.07 5.31 0.39
N PRO A 173 12.54 5.86 1.51
CA PRO A 173 13.63 6.83 1.48
C PRO A 173 14.96 6.14 1.16
N ILE A 174 15.82 6.80 0.39
CA ILE A 174 17.16 6.30 0.09
C ILE A 174 18.09 6.77 1.23
N PRO A 175 18.76 5.85 1.96
CA PRO A 175 19.65 6.21 3.06
C PRO A 175 20.72 7.21 2.64
N ASP A 176 21.10 8.10 3.56
CA ASP A 176 22.15 9.12 3.37
C ASP A 176 21.91 10.08 2.19
N THR A 177 20.68 10.14 1.68
CA THR A 177 20.29 11.07 0.61
C THR A 177 19.01 11.81 0.95
N ARG A 178 18.73 12.85 0.17
CA ARG A 178 17.46 13.61 0.19
C ARG A 178 16.44 13.05 -0.79
N LEU A 179 16.66 11.84 -1.30
CA LEU A 179 15.86 11.23 -2.36
C LEU A 179 14.86 10.25 -1.75
N VAL A 180 13.64 10.28 -2.27
CA VAL A 180 12.56 9.37 -1.93
C VAL A 180 12.09 8.66 -3.18
N ASP A 181 12.10 7.34 -3.14
CA ASP A 181 11.52 6.50 -4.17
C ASP A 181 10.06 6.22 -3.80
N ILE A 182 9.16 6.67 -4.68
CA ILE A 182 7.72 6.47 -4.59
C ILE A 182 7.37 5.42 -5.63
N SER A 183 7.03 4.23 -5.18
CA SER A 183 6.69 3.11 -6.06
C SER A 183 5.25 2.66 -5.89
N PHE A 184 4.63 2.31 -7.01
CA PHE A 184 3.24 1.88 -7.06
C PHE A 184 3.11 0.57 -7.84
N THR A 185 2.29 -0.34 -7.32
CA THR A 185 2.04 -1.65 -7.92
C THR A 185 0.64 -1.71 -8.54
N ALA A 186 0.57 -2.12 -9.81
CA ALA A 186 -0.69 -2.28 -10.55
C ALA A 186 -0.59 -3.43 -11.56
N HIS A 187 -1.72 -3.92 -12.09
CA HIS A 187 -1.71 -4.95 -13.13
C HIS A 187 -1.52 -4.36 -14.54
N ASP A 188 -1.75 -3.06 -14.70
CA ASP A 188 -1.42 -2.30 -15.89
C ASP A 188 -0.13 -1.48 -15.68
N PRO A 189 0.93 -1.71 -16.47
CA PRO A 189 2.18 -0.95 -16.37
C PRO A 189 2.00 0.54 -16.67
N ALA A 190 1.06 0.90 -17.57
CA ALA A 190 0.82 2.29 -17.92
C ALA A 190 0.15 3.03 -16.74
N LEU A 191 -0.81 2.39 -16.09
CA LEU A 191 -1.46 2.93 -14.89
C LEU A 191 -0.46 3.07 -13.74
N ALA A 192 0.41 2.07 -13.51
CA ALA A 192 1.43 2.16 -12.47
C ALA A 192 2.32 3.39 -12.65
N ALA A 193 2.81 3.62 -13.88
CA ALA A 193 3.63 4.78 -14.21
C ALA A 193 2.87 6.10 -14.05
N GLN A 194 1.61 6.16 -14.49
CA GLN A 194 0.76 7.34 -14.35
C GLN A 194 0.54 7.70 -12.88
N VAL A 195 0.23 6.72 -12.03
CA VAL A 195 0.02 6.93 -10.59
C VAL A 195 1.29 7.44 -9.92
N ALA A 196 2.45 6.80 -10.16
CA ALA A 196 3.72 7.24 -9.57
C ALA A 196 4.08 8.68 -9.99
N ASN A 197 3.90 9.00 -11.27
CA ASN A 197 4.16 10.34 -11.81
C ASN A 197 3.18 11.40 -11.27
N ALA A 198 1.89 11.07 -11.22
CA ALA A 198 0.85 11.97 -10.72
C ALA A 198 1.05 12.26 -9.23
N PHE A 199 1.40 11.24 -8.45
CA PHE A 199 1.70 11.39 -7.04
C PHE A 199 2.84 12.39 -6.79
N ALA A 200 3.94 12.25 -7.53
CA ALA A 200 5.06 13.18 -7.45
C ALA A 200 4.65 14.62 -7.82
N ARG A 201 3.90 14.80 -8.90
CA ARG A 201 3.40 16.12 -9.35
C ARG A 201 2.50 16.77 -8.30
N ILE A 202 1.50 16.04 -7.82
CA ILE A 202 0.54 16.55 -6.82
C ILE A 202 1.24 16.96 -5.53
N HIS A 203 2.27 16.23 -5.11
CA HIS A 203 3.05 16.62 -3.94
C HIS A 203 3.84 17.92 -4.16
N ILE A 204 4.45 18.09 -5.34
CA ILE A 204 5.15 19.33 -5.71
C ILE A 204 4.17 20.51 -5.72
N ASP A 205 3.01 20.33 -6.37
CA ASP A 205 1.97 21.37 -6.47
C ASP A 205 1.44 21.76 -5.09
N GLN A 206 1.22 20.77 -4.21
CA GLN A 206 0.76 21.01 -2.84
C GLN A 206 1.80 21.78 -2.00
N ASN A 207 3.09 21.48 -2.17
CA ASN A 207 4.15 22.22 -1.49
C ASN A 207 4.24 23.67 -1.97
N LEU A 208 4.09 23.90 -3.27
CA LEU A 208 4.07 25.24 -3.84
C LEU A 208 2.88 26.04 -3.32
N GLU A 209 1.67 25.47 -3.33
CA GLU A 209 0.46 26.12 -2.82
C GLU A 209 0.60 26.48 -1.34
N THR A 210 1.11 25.57 -0.53
CA THR A 210 1.32 25.81 0.92
C THR A 210 2.26 27.00 1.15
N ARG A 211 3.29 27.16 0.32
CA ARG A 211 4.23 28.29 0.38
C ARG A 211 3.59 29.60 -0.04
N PHE A 212 2.79 29.60 -1.11
CA PHE A 212 2.07 30.78 -1.56
C PHE A 212 1.04 31.24 -0.54
N ALA A 213 0.27 30.31 0.03
CA ALA A 213 -0.70 30.61 1.09
C ALA A 213 -0.05 31.27 2.31
N ALA A 214 1.06 30.70 2.82
CA ALA A 214 1.80 31.26 3.94
C ALA A 214 2.37 32.67 3.64
N SER A 215 2.78 32.92 2.40
CA SER A 215 3.29 34.23 1.98
C SER A 215 2.18 35.28 1.88
N GLN A 216 1.00 34.91 1.37
CA GLN A 216 -0.17 35.79 1.32
C GLN A 216 -0.67 36.14 2.72
N GLU A 217 -0.74 35.16 3.62
CA GLU A 217 -1.12 35.38 5.03
C GLU A 217 -0.17 36.36 5.74
N ALA A 218 1.14 36.25 5.48
CA ALA A 218 2.11 37.19 6.03
C ALA A 218 1.92 38.62 5.50
N VAL A 219 1.61 38.78 4.21
CA VAL A 219 1.29 40.09 3.61
C VAL A 219 0.01 40.67 4.23
N ASP A 220 -1.02 39.85 4.40
CA ASP A 220 -2.27 40.27 5.03
C ASP A 220 -2.06 40.69 6.49
N TRP A 221 -1.26 39.93 7.25
CA TRP A 221 -0.88 40.28 8.62
C TRP A 221 -0.12 41.60 8.70
N LEU A 222 0.84 41.82 7.79
CA LEU A 222 1.59 43.09 7.73
C LEU A 222 0.67 44.27 7.40
N ASN A 223 -0.27 44.09 6.47
CA ASN A 223 -1.23 45.13 6.10
C ASN A 223 -2.17 45.49 7.27
N LEU A 224 -2.68 44.48 7.99
CA LEU A 224 -3.52 44.69 9.17
C LEU A 224 -2.75 45.45 10.27
N ARG A 225 -1.48 45.11 10.49
CA ARG A 225 -0.65 45.78 11.50
C ARG A 225 -0.34 47.23 11.13
N VAL A 226 -0.13 47.53 9.84
CA VAL A 226 0.06 48.90 9.36
C VAL A 226 -1.21 49.74 9.52
N GLN A 227 -2.39 49.17 9.31
CA GLN A 227 -3.66 49.87 9.53
C GLN A 227 -3.90 50.15 11.01
N ASP A 228 -3.69 49.16 11.89
CA ASP A 228 -3.79 49.28 13.34
C ASP A 228 -2.92 50.42 13.90
N ILE A 229 -1.65 50.50 13.45
CA ILE A 229 -0.72 51.59 13.82
C ILE A 229 -1.20 52.96 13.31
N ARG A 230 -1.90 53.03 12.16
CA ARG A 230 -2.41 54.29 11.60
C ARG A 230 -3.67 54.80 12.29
N THR A 231 -4.49 53.92 12.86
CA THR A 231 -5.73 54.29 13.56
C THR A 231 -5.57 54.43 15.08
N GLY A 232 -4.48 53.89 15.65
CA GLY A 232 -4.20 53.91 17.09
C GLY A 232 -3.37 55.09 17.60
N ALA A 233 -3.21 56.16 16.80
CA ALA A 233 -2.58 57.43 17.19
C ALA A 233 -3.58 58.58 17.03
#